data_AF-K2PSC6-F1
#
_entry.id   AF-K2PSC6-F1
#
_cell.length_a   1.000
_cell.length_b   1.000
_cell.length_c   1.000
_cell.angle_alpha   90.00
_cell.angle_beta   90.00
_cell.angle_gamma   90.00
#
_symmetry.space_group_name_H-M   'P 1'
#
loop_
_entity.id
_entity.type
_entity.pdbx_description
1 polymer ?
#
loop_
_entity_poly.entity_id
_entity_poly.type
_entity_poly.pdbx_seq_one_letter_code
_entity_poly.pdbx_strand_id
1 'polypeptide(L)'
;MDNIRNIITPILELYKSSENLPNDFPRPLKASIDVSLRERWPIFNIDTQGVRYFLELLYTDSNDLKLELLGSIVGIPQEIDENPDFRLLKTGTWDDFVTSIKHENRFFSDAINLNILEEFIRRSARVLSFPTPFYRCRINEELLPCSEMGAPGSDKASSGRLNPEGVSVLYLSNDKEACVREVRAGFHDGINYAQFDLNEPLSLVDLTNFEDNAFSRSDEFDDKELIKYFLNRKILKEISEEFAKPSNNSSRSMNYLPTQYISEFIKSRGYDGILYNSVMSPTSTNLVLFDEKKAIINQQVDFRKITRINYSHEI
;
A
#
# COMPACT_ATOMS: atom_id res chain seq x y z
N MET A 1 -4.54 -28.78 10.29
CA MET A 1 -5.38 -28.00 11.22
C MET A 1 -4.53 -27.12 12.12
N ASP A 2 -3.47 -27.63 12.73
CA ASP A 2 -2.66 -26.87 13.70
C ASP A 2 -2.01 -25.60 13.14
N ASN A 3 -1.48 -25.63 11.90
CA ASN A 3 -0.92 -24.43 11.25
C ASN A 3 -1.98 -23.31 11.06
N ILE A 4 -3.21 -23.70 10.67
CA ILE A 4 -4.33 -22.75 10.53
C ILE A 4 -4.75 -22.24 11.92
N ARG A 5 -4.78 -23.11 12.93
CA ARG A 5 -5.10 -22.72 14.30
C ARG A 5 -4.10 -21.69 14.83
N ASN A 6 -2.81 -21.85 14.57
CA ASN A 6 -1.77 -20.90 14.98
C ASN A 6 -1.95 -19.49 14.38
N ILE A 7 -2.58 -19.37 13.20
CA ILE A 7 -2.88 -18.07 12.58
C ILE A 7 -4.16 -17.46 13.18
N ILE A 8 -5.19 -18.27 13.38
CA ILE A 8 -6.53 -17.79 13.80
C ILE A 8 -6.59 -17.55 15.31
N THR A 9 -5.88 -18.34 16.11
CA THR A 9 -5.91 -18.26 17.58
C THR A 9 -5.53 -16.88 18.12
N PRO A 10 -4.39 -16.27 17.73
CA PRO A 10 -4.00 -14.95 18.22
C PRO A 10 -5.03 -13.87 17.88
N ILE A 11 -5.66 -13.97 16.70
CA ILE A 11 -6.73 -13.05 16.28
C ILE A 11 -7.95 -13.18 17.17
N LEU A 12 -8.35 -14.41 17.51
CA LEU A 12 -9.47 -14.67 18.43
C LEU A 12 -9.18 -14.14 19.84
N GLU A 13 -7.93 -14.18 20.30
CA GLU A 13 -7.51 -13.76 21.65
C GLU A 13 -7.62 -12.24 21.87
N LEU A 14 -7.64 -11.45 20.79
CA LEU A 14 -7.95 -10.02 20.83
C LEU A 14 -9.40 -9.73 21.23
N TYR A 15 -10.32 -10.66 20.97
CA TYR A 15 -11.74 -10.46 21.24
C TYR A 15 -12.09 -10.81 22.69
N LYS A 16 -13.03 -10.04 23.25
CA LYS A 16 -13.71 -10.35 24.52
C LYS A 16 -15.21 -10.42 24.29
N SER A 17 -15.88 -11.35 24.97
CA SER A 17 -17.33 -11.42 25.00
C SER A 17 -17.92 -10.15 25.61
N SER A 18 -19.16 -9.81 25.26
CA SER A 18 -19.80 -8.57 25.72
C SER A 18 -19.93 -8.45 27.23
N GLU A 19 -19.87 -9.55 27.98
CA GLU A 19 -19.87 -9.58 29.44
C GLU A 19 -18.53 -9.14 30.04
N ASN A 20 -17.44 -9.29 29.27
CA ASN A 20 -16.07 -8.94 29.66
C ASN A 20 -15.60 -7.62 29.02
N LEU A 21 -16.47 -6.93 28.29
CA LEU A 21 -16.21 -5.59 27.76
C LEU A 21 -16.62 -4.51 28.77
N PRO A 22 -16.05 -3.29 28.70
CA PRO A 22 -16.56 -2.15 29.45
C PRO A 22 -18.07 -1.95 29.27
N ASN A 23 -18.75 -1.51 30.34
CA ASN A 23 -20.21 -1.35 30.34
C ASN A 23 -20.70 -0.33 29.28
N ASP A 24 -19.88 0.66 28.98
CA ASP A 24 -20.09 1.72 27.99
C ASP A 24 -19.48 1.40 26.61
N PHE A 25 -19.00 0.18 26.39
CA PHE A 25 -18.38 -0.19 25.11
C PHE A 25 -19.36 0.02 23.94
N PRO A 26 -18.96 0.77 22.88
CA PRO A 26 -19.88 1.19 21.83
C PRO A 26 -20.57 0.02 21.11
N ARG A 27 -21.90 0.09 21.00
CA ARG A 27 -22.70 -0.94 20.29
C ARG A 27 -22.24 -1.17 18.84
N PRO A 28 -21.87 -0.16 18.04
CA PRO A 28 -21.40 -0.39 16.66
C PRO A 28 -20.10 -1.18 16.54
N LEU A 29 -19.31 -1.28 17.62
CA LEU A 29 -18.06 -2.06 17.65
C LEU A 29 -18.29 -3.51 18.11
N LYS A 30 -19.54 -3.87 18.46
CA LYS A 30 -19.93 -5.21 18.88
C LYS A 30 -20.61 -5.95 17.73
N ALA A 31 -20.21 -7.19 17.49
CA ALA A 31 -20.85 -8.10 16.55
C ALA A 31 -20.64 -9.55 16.97
N SER A 32 -21.24 -10.52 16.28
CA SER A 32 -20.83 -11.93 16.45
C SER A 32 -19.38 -12.12 16.01
N ILE A 33 -18.70 -13.15 16.53
CA ILE A 33 -17.31 -13.41 16.17
C ILE A 33 -17.15 -13.72 14.67
N ASP A 34 -18.09 -14.45 14.08
CA ASP A 34 -18.12 -14.77 12.65
C ASP A 34 -18.27 -13.53 11.76
N VAL A 35 -19.14 -12.59 12.12
CA VAL A 35 -19.27 -11.29 11.43
C VAL A 35 -17.98 -10.48 11.61
N SER A 36 -17.45 -10.41 12.83
CA SER A 36 -16.25 -9.62 13.13
C SER A 36 -15.03 -10.10 12.33
N LEU A 37 -14.80 -11.41 12.26
CA LEU A 37 -13.70 -11.96 11.47
C LEU A 37 -13.90 -11.77 9.98
N ARG A 38 -15.13 -11.92 9.47
CA ARG A 38 -15.43 -11.73 8.04
C ARG A 38 -15.21 -10.28 7.59
N GLU A 39 -15.72 -9.32 8.35
CA GLU A 39 -15.78 -7.93 7.90
C GLU A 39 -14.53 -7.13 8.26
N ARG A 40 -13.82 -7.51 9.32
CA ARG A 40 -12.77 -6.67 9.92
C ARG A 40 -11.36 -7.20 9.67
N TRP A 41 -11.22 -8.41 9.15
CA TRP A 41 -9.93 -9.06 8.86
C TRP A 41 -9.85 -9.51 7.40
N PRO A 42 -8.69 -9.39 6.72
CA PRO A 42 -8.53 -9.78 5.32
C PRO A 42 -8.31 -11.30 5.13
N ILE A 43 -8.70 -12.13 6.10
CA ILE A 43 -8.33 -13.55 6.15
C ILE A 43 -9.45 -14.48 5.66
N PHE A 44 -10.67 -13.97 5.48
CA PHE A 44 -11.82 -14.75 5.02
C PHE A 44 -12.40 -14.18 3.73
N ASN A 45 -12.55 -15.04 2.73
CA ASN A 45 -13.29 -14.76 1.49
C ASN A 45 -14.48 -15.72 1.33
N ILE A 46 -15.20 -15.93 2.42
CA ILE A 46 -16.41 -16.76 2.52
C ILE A 46 -17.49 -15.98 3.26
N ASP A 47 -18.73 -16.43 3.19
CA ASP A 47 -19.83 -15.79 3.91
C ASP A 47 -19.75 -16.05 5.42
N THR A 48 -20.59 -15.33 6.18
CA THR A 48 -20.60 -15.39 7.64
C THR A 48 -20.91 -16.81 8.17
N GLN A 49 -21.80 -17.55 7.51
CA GLN A 49 -22.10 -18.94 7.90
C GLN A 49 -20.90 -19.86 7.64
N GLY A 50 -20.21 -19.66 6.52
CA GLY A 50 -18.96 -20.35 6.20
C GLY A 50 -17.87 -20.10 7.24
N VAL A 51 -17.69 -18.85 7.67
CA VAL A 51 -16.73 -18.52 8.76
C VAL A 51 -17.11 -19.27 10.04
N ARG A 52 -18.38 -19.25 10.43
CA ARG A 52 -18.85 -19.97 11.62
C ARG A 52 -18.56 -21.46 11.55
N TYR A 53 -18.96 -22.12 10.45
CA TYR A 53 -18.72 -23.55 10.26
C TYR A 53 -17.22 -23.88 10.26
N PHE A 54 -16.40 -23.03 9.63
CA PHE A 54 -14.96 -23.19 9.65
C PHE A 54 -14.39 -23.13 11.07
N LEU A 55 -14.81 -22.18 11.90
CA LEU A 55 -14.36 -22.08 13.29
C LEU A 55 -14.81 -23.29 14.12
N GLU A 56 -16.06 -23.73 13.96
CA GLU A 56 -16.59 -24.93 14.63
C GLU A 56 -15.71 -26.14 14.29
N LEU A 57 -15.40 -26.38 13.01
CA LEU A 57 -14.48 -27.42 12.57
C LEU A 57 -13.05 -27.26 13.11
N LEU A 58 -12.56 -26.02 13.21
CA LEU A 58 -11.19 -25.73 13.66
C LEU A 58 -10.97 -26.05 15.13
N TYR A 59 -12.01 -25.94 15.95
CA TYR A 59 -11.96 -26.10 17.40
C TYR A 59 -12.85 -27.25 17.95
N THR A 60 -13.42 -28.10 17.08
CA THR A 60 -14.35 -29.20 17.48
C THR A 60 -13.78 -30.12 18.56
N ASP A 61 -12.50 -30.47 18.46
CA ASP A 61 -11.84 -31.44 19.36
C ASP A 61 -10.99 -30.78 20.46
N SER A 62 -11.14 -29.47 20.68
CA SER A 62 -10.34 -28.73 21.65
C SER A 62 -11.17 -28.27 22.85
N ASN A 63 -10.70 -28.51 24.08
CA ASN A 63 -11.19 -27.86 25.31
C ASN A 63 -10.77 -26.36 25.37
N ASP A 64 -10.68 -25.71 24.22
CA ASP A 64 -10.17 -24.34 24.09
C ASP A 64 -11.29 -23.36 24.50
N LEU A 65 -10.96 -22.41 25.38
CA LEU A 65 -11.83 -21.31 25.83
C LEU A 65 -12.43 -20.51 24.67
N LYS A 66 -11.85 -20.62 23.47
CA LYS A 66 -12.31 -19.95 22.24
C LYS A 66 -13.69 -20.41 21.76
N LEU A 67 -14.16 -21.60 22.15
CA LEU A 67 -15.54 -22.02 21.87
C LEU A 67 -16.57 -21.09 22.52
N GLU A 68 -16.26 -20.45 23.65
CA GLU A 68 -17.16 -19.49 24.32
C GLU A 68 -17.41 -18.23 23.47
N LEU A 69 -16.48 -17.88 22.57
CA LEU A 69 -16.69 -16.79 21.63
C LEU A 69 -17.68 -17.17 20.52
N LEU A 70 -17.83 -18.46 20.22
CA LEU A 70 -18.76 -18.93 19.20
C LEU A 70 -20.21 -18.73 19.66
N GLY A 71 -20.94 -17.86 18.96
CA GLY A 71 -22.30 -17.48 19.32
C GLY A 71 -22.41 -16.34 20.34
N SER A 72 -21.28 -15.85 20.86
CA SER A 72 -21.24 -14.65 21.68
C SER A 72 -21.16 -13.38 20.83
N ILE A 73 -21.70 -12.29 21.38
CA ILE A 73 -21.39 -10.93 20.90
C ILE A 73 -20.03 -10.53 21.48
N VAL A 74 -19.12 -10.09 20.62
CA VAL A 74 -17.73 -9.79 20.96
C VAL A 74 -17.32 -8.39 20.53
N GLY A 75 -16.20 -7.91 21.06
CA GLY A 75 -15.53 -6.67 20.67
C GLY A 75 -14.04 -6.72 21.04
N ILE A 76 -13.26 -5.76 20.53
CA ILE A 76 -11.83 -5.63 20.85
C ILE A 76 -11.67 -4.42 21.77
N PRO A 77 -11.33 -4.61 23.07
CA PRO A 77 -11.25 -3.52 24.05
C PRO A 77 -10.37 -2.34 23.63
N GLN A 78 -9.26 -2.62 22.94
CA GLN A 78 -8.27 -1.60 22.55
C GLN A 78 -8.76 -0.66 21.44
N GLU A 79 -9.91 -0.91 20.84
CA GLU A 79 -10.48 0.03 19.86
C GLU A 79 -10.87 1.37 20.45
N ILE A 80 -11.30 1.36 21.71
CA ILE A 80 -11.61 2.57 22.48
C ILE A 80 -10.41 3.07 23.29
N ASP A 81 -9.26 2.38 23.19
CA ASP A 81 -8.02 2.85 23.78
C ASP A 81 -7.38 3.91 22.87
N GLU A 82 -7.09 5.07 23.46
CA GLU A 82 -6.46 6.21 22.81
C GLU A 82 -4.93 6.19 22.93
N ASN A 83 -4.33 5.07 23.36
CA ASN A 83 -2.88 4.96 23.49
C ASN A 83 -2.18 5.26 22.13
N PRO A 84 -1.41 6.37 22.05
CA PRO A 84 -0.78 6.80 20.80
C PRO A 84 0.34 5.85 20.33
N ASP A 85 0.87 5.00 21.21
CA ASP A 85 1.88 4.00 20.87
C ASP A 85 1.32 2.87 19.99
N PHE A 86 -0.01 2.81 19.84
CA PHE A 86 -0.71 1.86 18.98
C PHE A 86 -1.33 2.49 17.73
N ARG A 87 -1.16 3.80 17.52
CA ARG A 87 -1.86 4.55 16.45
C ARG A 87 -0.86 5.23 15.52
N LEU A 88 -0.97 4.92 14.24
CA LEU A 88 -0.17 5.50 13.16
C LEU A 88 -0.43 7.01 13.06
N LEU A 89 -1.68 7.43 13.14
CA LEU A 89 -2.04 8.84 13.27
C LEU A 89 -2.19 9.18 14.74
N LYS A 90 -1.47 10.19 15.21
CA LYS A 90 -1.50 10.60 16.62
C LYS A 90 -2.85 11.24 16.99
N THR A 91 -3.47 11.91 16.03
CA THR A 91 -4.79 12.55 16.18
C THR A 91 -5.51 12.56 14.83
N GLY A 92 -6.84 12.43 14.87
CA GLY A 92 -7.68 12.61 13.68
C GLY A 92 -7.65 11.45 12.68
N THR A 93 -8.05 11.76 11.47
CA THR A 93 -8.23 10.86 10.33
C THR A 93 -7.13 11.04 9.29
N TRP A 94 -7.07 10.15 8.29
CA TRP A 94 -6.18 10.32 7.15
C TRP A 94 -6.42 11.66 6.42
N ASP A 95 -7.67 12.09 6.30
CA ASP A 95 -8.01 13.39 5.68
C ASP A 95 -7.48 14.58 6.50
N ASP A 96 -7.44 14.47 7.83
CA ASP A 96 -6.84 15.48 8.71
C ASP A 96 -5.31 15.54 8.49
N PHE A 97 -4.64 14.39 8.37
CA PHE A 97 -3.22 14.33 8.00
C PHE A 97 -2.98 14.96 6.63
N VAL A 98 -3.76 14.59 5.61
CA VAL A 98 -3.68 15.15 4.26
C VAL A 98 -3.85 16.67 4.30
N THR A 99 -4.81 17.17 5.08
CA THR A 99 -5.05 18.61 5.26
C THR A 99 -3.85 19.30 5.91
N SER A 100 -3.31 18.73 6.99
CA SER A 100 -2.16 19.30 7.69
C SER A 100 -0.91 19.37 6.79
N ILE A 101 -0.63 18.31 6.04
CA ILE A 101 0.49 18.28 5.07
C ILE A 101 0.28 19.30 3.93
N LYS A 102 -0.96 19.53 3.50
CA LYS A 102 -1.24 20.51 2.44
C LYS A 102 -1.19 21.95 2.93
N HIS A 103 -1.69 22.24 4.13
CA HIS A 103 -2.06 23.61 4.53
C HIS A 103 -1.42 24.10 5.83
N GLU A 104 -0.72 23.26 6.58
CA GLU A 104 -0.15 23.61 7.89
C GLU A 104 1.36 23.39 7.92
N ASN A 105 1.86 22.34 8.59
CA ASN A 105 3.28 22.08 8.78
C ASN A 105 3.69 20.72 8.17
N ARG A 106 4.15 20.74 6.91
CA ARG A 106 4.44 19.51 6.16
C ARG A 106 5.82 18.89 6.40
N PHE A 107 6.82 19.69 6.73
CA PHE A 107 8.20 19.20 6.86
C PHE A 107 8.49 18.64 8.25
N PHE A 108 7.77 19.13 9.25
CA PHE A 108 7.93 18.74 10.65
C PHE A 108 6.56 18.42 11.27
N SER A 109 5.71 17.73 10.50
CA SER A 109 4.39 17.32 10.97
C SER A 109 4.53 16.32 12.10
N ASP A 110 3.83 16.54 13.21
CA ASP A 110 3.74 15.59 14.32
C ASP A 110 2.49 14.69 14.21
N ALA A 111 1.71 14.81 13.13
CA ALA A 111 0.44 14.11 12.98
C ALA A 111 0.60 12.59 12.80
N ILE A 112 1.76 12.14 12.34
CA ILE A 112 2.04 10.72 12.07
C ILE A 112 3.14 10.19 13.00
N ASN A 113 2.91 9.00 13.56
CA ASN A 113 3.89 8.27 14.35
C ASN A 113 4.86 7.54 13.40
N LEU A 114 6.03 8.13 13.17
CA LEU A 114 7.03 7.61 12.25
C LEU A 114 7.60 6.24 12.66
N ASN A 115 7.61 5.91 13.96
CA ASN A 115 8.07 4.59 14.42
C ASN A 115 7.10 3.48 14.00
N ILE A 116 5.80 3.73 14.14
CA ILE A 116 4.75 2.79 13.70
C ILE A 116 4.72 2.70 12.17
N LEU A 117 4.90 3.83 11.47
CA LEU A 117 5.01 3.84 10.02
C LEU A 117 6.19 3.00 9.53
N GLU A 118 7.38 3.17 10.15
CA GLU A 118 8.58 2.40 9.84
C GLU A 118 8.38 0.90 10.07
N GLU A 119 7.69 0.52 11.14
CA GLU A 119 7.33 -0.88 11.39
C GLU A 119 6.46 -1.48 10.27
N PHE A 120 5.41 -0.78 9.84
CA PHE A 120 4.57 -1.27 8.74
C PHE A 120 5.30 -1.28 7.40
N ILE A 121 6.11 -0.26 7.11
CA ILE A 121 6.99 -0.23 5.93
C ILE A 121 7.94 -1.43 5.92
N ARG A 122 8.55 -1.75 7.05
CA ARG A 122 9.47 -2.90 7.18
C ARG A 122 8.76 -4.21 6.90
N ARG A 123 7.50 -4.35 7.33
CA ARG A 123 6.69 -5.56 7.08
C ARG A 123 6.24 -5.70 5.63
N SER A 124 5.93 -4.58 4.96
CA SER A 124 5.56 -4.60 3.55
C SER A 124 6.77 -4.63 2.60
N ALA A 125 7.98 -4.47 3.13
CA ALA A 125 9.19 -4.53 2.32
C ALA A 125 9.44 -5.95 1.79
N ARG A 126 9.84 -6.03 0.52
CA ARG A 126 10.20 -7.27 -0.16
C ARG A 126 11.46 -7.09 -0.99
N VAL A 127 12.21 -8.18 -1.15
CA VAL A 127 13.36 -8.22 -2.04
C VAL A 127 12.94 -8.71 -3.41
N LEU A 128 13.09 -7.88 -4.44
CA LEU A 128 12.86 -8.29 -5.82
C LEU A 128 14.18 -8.79 -6.45
N SER A 129 14.13 -9.96 -7.09
CA SER A 129 15.31 -10.64 -7.67
C SER A 129 15.30 -10.65 -9.21
N PHE A 130 16.47 -10.98 -9.79
CA PHE A 130 16.73 -11.01 -11.23
C PHE A 130 16.23 -12.23 -11.97
N PRO A 131 15.81 -12.10 -13.25
CA PRO A 131 15.46 -10.87 -13.98
C PRO A 131 13.94 -10.60 -13.93
N THR A 132 13.54 -9.40 -13.49
CA THR A 132 12.16 -8.91 -13.60
C THR A 132 12.13 -7.71 -14.54
N PRO A 133 11.49 -7.79 -15.72
CA PRO A 133 11.46 -6.67 -16.66
C PRO A 133 10.45 -5.60 -16.21
N PHE A 134 10.89 -4.34 -16.30
CA PHE A 134 10.04 -3.18 -16.16
C PHE A 134 10.15 -2.29 -17.40
N TYR A 135 9.20 -1.38 -17.56
CA TYR A 135 9.08 -0.56 -18.75
C TYR A 135 8.97 0.91 -18.38
N ARG A 136 9.43 1.77 -19.28
CA ARG A 136 9.17 3.21 -19.25
C ARG A 136 8.83 3.71 -20.64
N CYS A 137 7.91 4.67 -20.70
CA CYS A 137 7.57 5.40 -21.92
C CYS A 137 7.96 6.87 -21.82
N ARG A 138 8.29 7.47 -22.97
CA ARG A 138 8.42 8.92 -23.15
C ARG A 138 7.74 9.36 -24.43
N ILE A 139 7.02 10.47 -24.37
CA ILE A 139 6.47 11.12 -25.57
C ILE A 139 7.57 11.93 -26.24
N ASN A 140 7.86 11.64 -27.49
CA ASN A 140 8.78 12.39 -28.36
C ASN A 140 8.47 12.03 -29.82
N GLU A 141 8.59 12.98 -30.75
CA GLU A 141 8.34 12.72 -32.18
C GLU A 141 9.44 11.91 -32.87
N GLU A 142 10.61 11.79 -32.24
CA GLU A 142 11.77 11.08 -32.75
C GLU A 142 12.18 9.91 -31.83
N LEU A 143 12.98 9.00 -32.38
CA LEU A 143 13.58 7.91 -31.62
C LEU A 143 14.64 8.46 -30.65
N LEU A 144 14.44 8.24 -29.36
CA LEU A 144 15.36 8.64 -28.31
C LEU A 144 16.50 7.61 -28.13
N PRO A 145 17.73 8.06 -27.83
CA PRO A 145 18.79 7.15 -27.41
C PRO A 145 18.51 6.60 -26.00
N CYS A 146 19.07 5.43 -25.66
CA CYS A 146 18.91 4.82 -24.33
C CYS A 146 19.28 5.76 -23.18
N SER A 147 20.29 6.64 -23.37
CA SER A 147 20.72 7.63 -22.39
C SER A 147 19.65 8.67 -22.04
N GLU A 148 18.64 8.84 -22.88
CA GLU A 148 17.53 9.77 -22.64
C GLU A 148 16.29 9.09 -22.06
N MET A 149 16.32 7.79 -21.82
CA MET A 149 15.19 7.05 -21.23
C MET A 149 15.26 6.95 -19.69
N GLY A 150 16.41 7.28 -19.09
CA GLY A 150 16.63 7.34 -17.64
C GLY A 150 15.87 8.47 -16.92
N ALA A 151 16.03 8.62 -15.61
CA ALA A 151 15.45 9.71 -14.84
C ALA A 151 15.95 11.08 -15.34
N PRO A 152 15.16 12.15 -15.26
CA PRO A 152 15.66 13.49 -15.57
C PRO A 152 16.75 13.88 -14.56
N GLY A 153 17.78 14.64 -14.98
CA GLY A 153 18.74 15.24 -14.03
C GLY A 153 18.02 16.13 -13.01
N SER A 154 18.63 16.36 -11.84
CA SER A 154 18.03 17.12 -10.72
C SER A 154 17.46 18.47 -11.14
N ASP A 155 18.18 19.21 -12.00
CA ASP A 155 17.78 20.54 -12.47
C ASP A 155 16.53 20.53 -13.37
N LYS A 156 16.11 19.35 -13.84
CA LYS A 156 14.94 19.13 -14.70
C LYS A 156 13.90 18.22 -14.03
N ALA A 157 14.14 17.78 -12.80
CA ALA A 157 13.24 16.90 -12.08
C ALA A 157 12.03 17.69 -11.58
N SER A 158 10.91 17.56 -12.28
CA SER A 158 9.65 18.17 -11.87
C SER A 158 9.04 17.42 -10.68
N SER A 159 8.15 18.11 -9.95
CA SER A 159 7.36 17.51 -8.88
C SER A 159 6.50 16.37 -9.42
N GLY A 160 6.79 15.14 -9.00
CA GLY A 160 6.01 13.94 -9.29
C GLY A 160 5.25 13.45 -8.06
N ARG A 161 4.53 12.34 -8.20
CA ARG A 161 3.75 11.76 -7.10
C ARG A 161 4.63 11.31 -5.93
N LEU A 162 5.79 10.72 -6.24
CA LEU A 162 6.69 10.13 -5.25
C LEU A 162 7.99 10.95 -5.08
N ASN A 163 8.11 12.11 -5.72
CA ASN A 163 9.30 12.96 -5.61
C ASN A 163 8.93 14.46 -5.61
N PRO A 164 9.51 15.27 -4.72
CA PRO A 164 9.41 16.71 -4.81
C PRO A 164 10.21 17.25 -6.01
N GLU A 165 9.94 18.51 -6.37
CA GLU A 165 10.72 19.22 -7.39
C GLU A 165 12.21 19.26 -7.00
N GLY A 166 13.09 19.05 -7.98
CA GLY A 166 14.54 18.97 -7.78
C GLY A 166 15.06 17.60 -7.33
N VAL A 167 14.17 16.67 -6.93
CA VAL A 167 14.56 15.31 -6.55
C VAL A 167 14.27 14.35 -7.70
N SER A 168 15.34 13.80 -8.28
CA SER A 168 15.23 12.84 -9.38
C SER A 168 14.94 11.43 -8.88
N VAL A 169 13.99 10.75 -9.52
CA VAL A 169 13.64 9.34 -9.33
C VAL A 169 13.25 8.71 -10.67
N LEU A 170 13.42 7.40 -10.80
CA LEU A 170 13.09 6.64 -12.01
C LEU A 170 11.73 5.95 -11.84
N TYR A 171 10.73 6.39 -12.62
CA TYR A 171 9.41 5.76 -12.70
C TYR A 171 9.40 4.67 -13.77
N LEU A 172 8.95 3.48 -13.39
CA LEU A 172 8.82 2.29 -14.22
C LEU A 172 7.45 1.62 -13.98
N SER A 173 7.05 0.70 -14.86
CA SER A 173 5.84 -0.13 -14.71
C SER A 173 6.12 -1.55 -15.18
N ASN A 174 5.50 -2.55 -14.55
CA ASN A 174 5.59 -3.95 -15.00
C ASN A 174 4.77 -4.24 -16.27
N ASP A 175 3.90 -3.31 -16.67
CA ASP A 175 3.07 -3.37 -17.87
C ASP A 175 3.47 -2.26 -18.87
N LYS A 176 3.86 -2.69 -20.08
CA LYS A 176 4.24 -1.81 -21.20
C LYS A 176 3.07 -0.94 -21.65
N GLU A 177 1.85 -1.47 -21.67
CA GLU A 177 0.66 -0.73 -22.10
C GLU A 177 0.19 0.24 -21.02
N ALA A 178 0.36 -0.10 -19.74
CA ALA A 178 0.12 0.84 -18.65
C ALA A 178 1.02 2.08 -18.74
N CYS A 179 2.28 1.94 -19.17
CA CYS A 179 3.18 3.09 -19.36
C CYS A 179 2.62 4.14 -20.33
N VAL A 180 2.01 3.70 -21.44
CA VAL A 180 1.43 4.58 -22.46
C VAL A 180 0.28 5.40 -21.87
N ARG A 181 -0.56 4.74 -21.08
CA ARG A 181 -1.68 5.37 -20.39
C ARG A 181 -1.20 6.39 -19.35
N GLU A 182 -0.17 6.06 -18.58
CA GLU A 182 0.39 6.95 -17.54
C GLU A 182 1.00 8.23 -18.12
N VAL A 183 1.69 8.15 -19.26
CA VAL A 183 2.20 9.35 -19.96
C VAL A 183 1.11 10.13 -20.69
N ARG A 184 -0.13 9.61 -20.72
CA ARG A 184 -1.31 10.23 -21.36
C ARG A 184 -1.10 10.55 -22.84
N ALA A 185 -0.48 9.63 -23.57
CA ALA A 185 -0.25 9.75 -25.00
C ALA A 185 -1.55 10.01 -25.78
N GLY A 186 -1.53 11.04 -26.60
CA GLY A 186 -2.60 11.43 -27.52
C GLY A 186 -2.52 10.72 -28.87
N PHE A 187 -3.54 10.94 -29.69
CA PHE A 187 -3.56 10.46 -31.07
C PHE A 187 -2.43 11.13 -31.87
N HIS A 188 -1.69 10.34 -32.63
CA HIS A 188 -0.48 10.74 -33.38
C HIS A 188 0.79 11.04 -32.58
N ASP A 189 0.76 11.03 -31.24
CA ASP A 189 1.98 11.17 -30.44
C ASP A 189 2.98 10.05 -30.75
N GLY A 190 4.26 10.40 -30.87
CA GLY A 190 5.37 9.45 -30.89
C GLY A 190 5.73 8.97 -29.49
N ILE A 191 5.86 7.65 -29.31
CA ILE A 191 6.16 7.00 -28.04
C ILE A 191 7.43 6.18 -28.15
N ASN A 192 8.37 6.48 -27.26
CA ASN A 192 9.59 5.73 -27.06
C ASN A 192 9.44 4.80 -25.87
N TYR A 193 9.72 3.51 -26.06
CA TYR A 193 9.66 2.47 -25.04
C TYR A 193 11.06 1.96 -24.71
N ALA A 194 11.36 1.87 -23.42
CA ALA A 194 12.55 1.20 -22.94
C ALA A 194 12.16 0.09 -21.96
N GLN A 195 12.72 -1.10 -22.15
CA GLN A 195 12.72 -2.15 -21.14
C GLN A 195 13.93 -1.93 -20.24
N PHE A 196 13.67 -1.89 -18.93
CA PHE A 196 14.64 -1.86 -17.87
C PHE A 196 14.68 -3.22 -17.20
N ASP A 197 15.86 -3.79 -17.10
CA ASP A 197 16.12 -4.88 -16.18
C ASP A 197 16.81 -4.27 -14.97
N LEU A 198 16.43 -4.69 -13.76
CA LEU A 198 17.19 -4.28 -12.58
C LEU A 198 18.63 -4.89 -12.72
N ASN A 199 19.60 -4.51 -11.88
CA ASN A 199 20.95 -5.12 -11.96
C ASN A 199 21.52 -5.64 -10.62
N GLU A 200 20.81 -5.45 -9.51
CA GLU A 200 21.14 -5.95 -8.17
C GLU A 200 19.87 -6.16 -7.31
N PRO A 201 19.85 -7.07 -6.32
CA PRO A 201 18.64 -7.33 -5.54
C PRO A 201 18.16 -6.06 -4.84
N LEU A 202 16.88 -5.71 -5.03
CA LEU A 202 16.34 -4.44 -4.53
C LEU A 202 15.43 -4.65 -3.34
N SER A 203 15.68 -3.90 -2.27
CA SER A 203 14.80 -3.76 -1.12
C SER A 203 13.73 -2.71 -1.43
N LEU A 204 12.51 -3.17 -1.72
CA LEU A 204 11.40 -2.33 -2.15
C LEU A 204 10.26 -2.38 -1.15
N VAL A 205 9.66 -1.22 -0.85
CA VAL A 205 8.44 -1.14 -0.04
C VAL A 205 7.23 -1.39 -0.93
N ASP A 206 6.40 -2.39 -0.59
CA ASP A 206 5.23 -2.76 -1.39
C ASP A 206 3.93 -2.13 -0.85
N LEU A 207 3.52 -1.03 -1.47
CA LEU A 207 2.30 -0.29 -1.13
C LEU A 207 1.10 -0.65 -2.03
N THR A 208 1.19 -1.70 -2.87
CA THR A 208 0.08 -2.11 -3.75
C THR A 208 -1.17 -2.52 -2.97
N ASN A 209 -1.02 -3.24 -1.86
CA ASN A 209 -2.08 -3.52 -0.89
C ASN A 209 -1.45 -3.38 0.49
N PHE A 210 -1.13 -2.16 0.90
CA PHE A 210 -0.27 -1.92 2.06
C PHE A 210 -0.81 -2.58 3.33
N GLU A 211 -2.13 -2.58 3.52
CA GLU A 211 -2.80 -3.25 4.63
C GLU A 211 -2.65 -4.78 4.61
N ASP A 212 -2.51 -5.41 3.45
CA ASP A 212 -2.32 -6.86 3.34
C ASP A 212 -0.83 -7.21 3.38
N ASN A 213 0.01 -6.40 2.72
CA ASN A 213 1.46 -6.58 2.70
C ASN A 213 2.10 -6.32 4.07
N ALA A 214 1.55 -5.41 4.87
CA ALA A 214 2.00 -5.15 6.24
C ALA A 214 1.45 -6.18 7.25
N PHE A 215 0.48 -7.00 6.85
CA PHE A 215 0.05 -8.16 7.62
C PHE A 215 1.07 -9.28 7.43
N SER A 216 2.12 -9.27 8.27
CA SER A 216 3.25 -10.19 8.12
C SER A 216 2.82 -11.66 8.09
N ARG A 217 3.41 -12.40 7.15
CA ARG A 217 3.29 -13.86 6.99
C ARG A 217 4.33 -14.64 7.82
N SER A 218 5.01 -13.97 8.75
CA SER A 218 6.02 -14.60 9.63
C SER A 218 5.38 -15.12 10.92
N ASP A 219 5.92 -16.22 11.44
CA ASP A 219 5.35 -17.07 12.50
C ASP A 219 5.18 -16.43 13.90
N GLU A 220 5.41 -15.13 14.08
CA GLU A 220 5.36 -14.48 15.40
C GLU A 220 4.82 -13.04 15.31
N PHE A 221 3.51 -12.89 15.14
CA PHE A 221 2.85 -11.72 15.70
C PHE A 221 2.78 -11.93 17.21
N ASP A 222 3.40 -11.06 18.00
CA ASP A 222 2.97 -10.93 19.39
C ASP A 222 1.62 -10.20 19.45
N ASP A 223 0.92 -10.30 20.58
CA ASP A 223 -0.40 -9.69 20.77
C ASP A 223 -0.40 -8.17 20.50
N LYS A 224 0.71 -7.48 20.83
CA LYS A 224 0.83 -6.03 20.64
C LYS A 224 0.94 -5.68 19.16
N GLU A 225 1.66 -6.48 18.40
CA GLU A 225 1.80 -6.28 16.98
C GLU A 225 0.50 -6.51 16.21
N LEU A 226 -0.27 -7.50 16.66
CA LEU A 226 -1.53 -7.84 16.03
C LEU A 226 -2.58 -6.76 16.31
N ILE A 227 -2.63 -6.24 17.54
CA ILE A 227 -3.52 -5.13 17.86
C ILE A 227 -3.08 -3.84 17.16
N LYS A 228 -1.77 -3.54 17.07
CA LYS A 228 -1.26 -2.41 16.29
C LYS A 228 -1.69 -2.51 14.84
N TYR A 229 -1.54 -3.67 14.22
CA TYR A 229 -2.03 -3.90 12.86
C TYR A 229 -3.53 -3.63 12.76
N PHE A 230 -4.32 -4.27 13.63
CA PHE A 230 -5.77 -4.17 13.62
C PHE A 230 -6.26 -2.70 13.68
N LEU A 231 -5.70 -1.92 14.61
CA LEU A 231 -6.09 -0.52 14.82
C LEU A 231 -5.69 0.42 13.68
N ASN A 232 -4.71 0.03 12.85
CA ASN A 232 -4.18 0.88 11.77
C ASN A 232 -4.52 0.39 10.37
N ARG A 233 -5.09 -0.83 10.22
CA ARG A 233 -5.39 -1.45 8.92
C ARG A 233 -6.13 -0.51 7.97
N LYS A 234 -7.14 0.21 8.46
CA LYS A 234 -7.91 1.17 7.66
C LYS A 234 -7.01 2.29 7.10
N ILE A 235 -6.12 2.84 7.93
CA ILE A 235 -5.21 3.92 7.53
C ILE A 235 -4.17 3.39 6.53
N LEU A 236 -3.69 2.16 6.70
CA LEU A 236 -2.78 1.51 5.73
C LEU A 236 -3.44 1.39 4.35
N LYS A 237 -4.73 1.04 4.31
CA LYS A 237 -5.53 1.02 3.08
C LYS A 237 -5.72 2.42 2.48
N GLU A 238 -6.03 3.41 3.31
CA GLU A 238 -6.15 4.81 2.85
C GLU A 238 -4.83 5.33 2.26
N ILE A 239 -3.68 4.92 2.81
CA ILE A 239 -2.35 5.21 2.24
C ILE A 239 -2.20 4.55 0.86
N SER A 240 -2.43 3.24 0.72
CA SER A 240 -2.27 2.56 -0.58
C SER A 240 -3.19 3.16 -1.65
N GLU A 241 -4.42 3.51 -1.28
CA GLU A 241 -5.39 4.20 -2.14
C GLU A 241 -4.91 5.61 -2.55
N GLU A 242 -4.27 6.38 -1.66
CA GLU A 242 -3.73 7.71 -2.00
C GLU A 242 -2.59 7.63 -3.02
N PHE A 243 -1.76 6.58 -2.98
CA PHE A 243 -0.75 6.31 -4.02
C PHE A 243 -1.39 5.97 -5.38
N ALA A 244 -2.56 5.33 -5.39
CA ALA A 244 -3.31 4.96 -6.59
C ALA A 244 -4.33 6.03 -7.06
N LYS A 245 -4.45 7.15 -6.35
CA LYS A 245 -5.48 8.16 -6.62
C LYS A 245 -5.19 8.98 -7.88
N PRO A 246 -6.14 9.16 -8.82
CA PRO A 246 -5.98 10.06 -9.95
C PRO A 246 -5.71 11.50 -9.49
N SER A 247 -4.70 12.16 -10.08
CA SER A 247 -4.44 13.58 -9.80
C SER A 247 -5.07 14.48 -10.87
N ASN A 248 -5.94 15.40 -10.44
CA ASN A 248 -6.49 16.46 -11.28
C ASN A 248 -5.41 17.50 -11.63
N ASN A 249 -5.44 18.03 -12.86
CA ASN A 249 -4.39 18.91 -13.38
C ASN A 249 -4.29 20.26 -12.65
N SER A 250 -5.37 20.76 -12.06
CA SER A 250 -5.42 22.10 -11.46
C SER A 250 -4.69 22.24 -10.11
N SER A 251 -4.44 21.16 -9.38
CA SER A 251 -3.77 21.17 -8.06
C SER A 251 -2.79 20.02 -7.86
N ARG A 252 -2.14 19.60 -8.96
CA ARG A 252 -1.31 18.39 -9.01
C ARG A 252 -0.16 18.38 -7.99
N SER A 253 0.56 19.50 -7.83
CA SER A 253 1.68 19.61 -6.88
C SER A 253 1.22 19.47 -5.42
N MET A 254 0.11 20.09 -5.04
CA MET A 254 -0.43 20.01 -3.68
C MET A 254 -0.99 18.61 -3.37
N ASN A 255 -1.61 17.94 -4.35
CA ASN A 255 -2.13 16.59 -4.18
C ASN A 255 -1.04 15.53 -4.02
N TYR A 256 0.20 15.81 -4.42
CA TYR A 256 1.33 14.90 -4.23
C TYR A 256 1.99 15.02 -2.87
N LEU A 257 1.69 16.03 -2.07
CA LEU A 257 2.38 16.23 -0.79
C LEU A 257 2.24 15.04 0.18
N PRO A 258 1.07 14.40 0.36
CA PRO A 258 0.97 13.23 1.24
C PRO A 258 1.82 12.05 0.77
N THR A 259 1.82 11.77 -0.54
CA THR A 259 2.57 10.64 -1.12
C THR A 259 4.08 10.94 -1.17
N GLN A 260 4.47 12.18 -1.45
CA GLN A 260 5.86 12.64 -1.35
C GLN A 260 6.38 12.56 0.08
N TYR A 261 5.57 12.93 1.09
CA TYR A 261 5.96 12.83 2.51
C TYR A 261 6.33 11.39 2.87
N ILE A 262 5.45 10.43 2.55
CA ILE A 262 5.69 9.01 2.80
C ILE A 262 6.88 8.49 1.97
N SER A 263 6.99 8.91 0.70
CA SER A 263 8.09 8.51 -0.20
C SER A 263 9.46 8.97 0.29
N GLU A 264 9.60 10.23 0.69
CA GLU A 264 10.86 10.76 1.24
C GLU A 264 11.20 10.13 2.60
N PHE A 265 10.19 9.80 3.42
CA PHE A 265 10.43 9.03 4.64
C PHE A 265 10.98 7.63 4.32
N ILE A 266 10.35 6.89 3.41
CA ILE A 266 10.83 5.57 2.95
C ILE A 266 12.27 5.67 2.42
N LYS A 267 12.55 6.64 1.55
CA LYS A 267 13.90 6.89 1.03
C LYS A 267 14.92 7.16 2.15
N SER A 268 14.52 7.91 3.19
CA SER A 268 15.39 8.20 4.35
C SER A 268 15.72 6.97 5.20
N ARG A 269 14.98 5.86 5.06
CA ARG A 269 15.25 4.57 5.72
C ARG A 269 16.18 3.66 4.92
N GLY A 270 16.60 4.08 3.72
CA GLY A 270 17.57 3.34 2.90
C GLY A 270 16.97 2.25 2.00
N TYR A 271 15.66 2.26 1.77
CA TYR A 271 15.04 1.42 0.73
C TYR A 271 15.44 1.89 -0.67
N ASP A 272 15.42 1.00 -1.65
CA ASP A 272 15.79 1.29 -3.03
C ASP A 272 14.66 1.94 -3.83
N GLY A 273 13.41 1.71 -3.40
CA GLY A 273 12.25 2.14 -4.13
C GLY A 273 10.91 1.70 -3.53
N ILE A 274 9.84 2.02 -4.26
CA ILE A 274 8.45 1.79 -3.86
C ILE A 274 7.69 1.12 -5.00
N LEU A 275 6.93 0.08 -4.67
CA LEU A 275 5.91 -0.51 -5.54
C LEU A 275 4.54 0.03 -5.16
N TYR A 276 3.73 0.41 -6.15
CA TYR A 276 2.37 0.91 -5.93
C TYR A 276 1.47 0.60 -7.14
N ASN A 277 0.15 0.59 -6.94
CA ASN A 277 -0.79 0.30 -8.02
C ASN A 277 -0.80 1.42 -9.07
N SER A 278 -0.87 1.04 -10.34
CA SER A 278 -1.11 2.01 -11.41
C SER A 278 -2.54 2.53 -11.33
N VAL A 279 -2.69 3.85 -11.49
CA VAL A 279 -4.00 4.50 -11.61
C VAL A 279 -4.72 4.04 -12.88
N MET A 280 -3.96 3.69 -13.91
CA MET A 280 -4.45 3.42 -15.26
C MET A 280 -4.75 1.94 -15.53
N SER A 281 -4.38 1.04 -14.61
CA SER A 281 -4.59 -0.39 -14.75
C SER A 281 -4.59 -1.06 -13.37
N PRO A 282 -5.73 -1.62 -12.91
CA PRO A 282 -5.83 -2.29 -11.62
C PRO A 282 -4.89 -3.50 -11.45
N THR A 283 -4.41 -4.07 -12.57
CA THR A 283 -3.51 -5.23 -12.56
C THR A 283 -2.05 -4.86 -12.77
N SER A 284 -1.74 -3.57 -12.99
CA SER A 284 -0.38 -3.09 -13.19
C SER A 284 0.21 -2.53 -11.91
N THR A 285 1.50 -2.80 -11.71
CA THR A 285 2.29 -2.28 -10.61
C THR A 285 3.35 -1.33 -11.16
N ASN A 286 3.34 -0.10 -10.66
CA ASN A 286 4.39 0.87 -10.88
C ASN A 286 5.52 0.66 -9.87
N LEU A 287 6.74 0.95 -10.31
CA LEU A 287 7.95 0.95 -9.52
C LEU A 287 8.59 2.33 -9.60
N VAL A 288 8.89 2.93 -8.46
CA VAL A 288 9.79 4.09 -8.37
C VAL A 288 11.11 3.62 -7.77
N LEU A 289 12.21 3.92 -8.45
CA LEU A 289 13.57 3.73 -7.93
C LEU A 289 14.17 5.07 -7.55
N PHE A 290 14.75 5.15 -6.36
CA PHE A 290 15.42 6.36 -5.88
C PHE A 290 16.82 6.55 -6.48
N ASP A 291 17.43 5.49 -6.99
CA ASP A 291 18.66 5.52 -7.79
C ASP A 291 18.41 4.83 -9.13
N GLU A 292 18.47 5.59 -10.22
CA GLU A 292 18.26 5.06 -11.57
C GLU A 292 19.32 4.03 -11.99
N LYS A 293 20.52 4.07 -11.39
CA LYS A 293 21.64 3.19 -11.76
C LYS A 293 21.38 1.73 -11.41
N LYS A 294 20.37 1.47 -10.58
CA LYS A 294 19.91 0.14 -10.18
C LYS A 294 19.10 -0.57 -11.27
N ALA A 295 18.83 0.11 -12.38
CA ALA A 295 18.15 -0.42 -13.53
C ALA A 295 18.88 -0.05 -14.83
N ILE A 296 19.03 -1.01 -15.73
CA ILE A 296 19.75 -0.86 -16.99
C ILE A 296 18.86 -1.22 -18.18
N ILE A 297 19.09 -0.52 -19.29
CA ILE A 297 18.40 -0.79 -20.54
C ILE A 297 19.24 -1.80 -21.32
N ASN A 298 18.74 -3.03 -21.45
CA ASN A 298 19.45 -4.12 -22.13
C ASN A 298 19.00 -4.32 -23.59
N GLN A 299 18.03 -3.53 -24.06
CA GLN A 299 17.46 -3.63 -25.40
C GLN A 299 17.43 -2.26 -26.09
N GLN A 300 17.30 -2.25 -27.42
CA GLN A 300 17.12 -1.00 -28.15
C GLN A 300 15.79 -0.35 -27.78
N VAL A 301 15.78 0.98 -27.74
CA VAL A 301 14.55 1.76 -27.58
C VAL A 301 13.66 1.51 -28.79
N ASP A 302 12.38 1.23 -28.53
CA ASP A 302 11.35 0.99 -29.54
C ASP A 302 10.53 2.26 -29.72
N PHE A 303 10.39 2.75 -30.96
CA PHE A 303 9.61 3.95 -31.29
C PHE A 303 8.34 3.57 -32.04
N ARG A 304 7.20 4.06 -31.57
CA ARG A 304 5.88 3.81 -32.20
C ARG A 304 5.04 5.08 -32.23
N LYS A 305 4.21 5.23 -33.26
CA LYS A 305 3.16 6.27 -33.29
C LYS A 305 1.82 5.70 -32.86
N ILE A 306 1.08 6.47 -32.07
CA ILE A 306 -0.29 6.10 -31.68
C ILE A 306 -1.22 6.29 -32.87
N THR A 307 -1.86 5.20 -33.31
CA THR A 307 -2.79 5.18 -34.45
C THR A 307 -4.26 4.99 -34.04
N ARG A 308 -4.52 4.66 -32.76
CA ARG A 308 -5.88 4.46 -32.24
C ARG A 308 -5.91 4.62 -30.72
N ILE A 309 -6.98 5.26 -30.21
CA ILE A 309 -7.31 5.34 -28.79
C ILE A 309 -8.73 4.80 -28.59
N ASN A 310 -8.93 3.92 -27.61
CA ASN A 310 -10.24 3.43 -27.20
C ASN A 310 -10.64 4.12 -25.89
N TYR A 311 -11.87 4.60 -25.82
CA TYR A 311 -12.42 5.24 -24.62
C TYR A 311 -13.49 4.34 -23.98
N SER A 312 -13.59 4.38 -22.66
CA SER A 312 -14.68 3.79 -21.88
C SER A 312 -15.29 4.85 -20.96
N HIS A 313 -16.56 4.71 -20.63
CA HIS A 313 -17.31 5.67 -19.82
C HIS A 313 -17.99 4.94 -18.66
N GLU A 314 -18.01 5.57 -17.49
CA GLU A 314 -18.88 5.19 -16.38
C GLU A 314 -20.21 5.95 -16.51
N ILE A 315 -21.33 5.30 -16.20
CA ILE A 315 -22.68 5.86 -16.22
C ILE A 315 -23.05 6.30 -14.81
#